data_AF-A0A7W3J1Z9-F1
#
_entry.id   AF-A0A7W3J1Z9-F1
#
_cell.length_a   1.000
_cell.length_b   1.000
_cell.length_c   1.000
_cell.angle_alpha   90.00
_cell.angle_beta   90.00
_cell.angle_gamma   90.00
#
_symmetry.space_group_name_H-M   'P 1'
#
loop_
_entity.id
_entity.type
_entity.pdbx_description
1 polymer ?
#
loop_
_entity_poly.entity_id
_entity_poly.type
_entity_poly.pdbx_seq_one_letter_code
_entity_poly.pdbx_strand_id
1 'polypeptide(L)'
;MPRSPRKPLGFRRGPRIADLMTRDYLAFVESSQAAERTGDAATALEYHQGVPMFVRGAHRIVLAQLTDLAEEMTPWLWARWVAYQCTRYEECGTRAGEVNRFARDYTVRMFHSERVGQAYVDGEDPVPFLAQVAGEDWAFHQLCTYELGGLEAYLDTVAAGRLAEESVLAREWVRARMGAYRFESSGPGGLVVRELVSGCTRTLLDLGGCSGMEPGDFMLGRLVPSGTTPALMFDTRPLPVDEQTARETAAGTERGAWVAALDHAFRDGRLDRSILLREDRELVTDVPSLELVQRFTAPSALASTMAQLAAGRDEVGRAAYRILRRAAEGTLGDNEMTAYVAAAVVSPAGFAEARRQLVDPHHAAAWERWAALVPEPARGRLELLAELSAARAA
;
A
#
# COMPACT_ATOMS: atom_id res chain seq x y z
N MET A 1 43.79 -4.23 28.15
CA MET A 1 42.46 -4.31 27.52
C MET A 1 42.41 -5.56 26.65
N PRO A 2 41.53 -6.53 26.93
CA PRO A 2 41.39 -7.70 26.06
C PRO A 2 40.84 -7.25 24.71
N ARG A 3 41.56 -7.58 23.62
CA ARG A 3 41.08 -7.36 22.25
C ARG A 3 39.82 -8.21 22.07
N SER A 4 38.66 -7.58 21.91
CA SER A 4 37.45 -8.27 21.50
C SER A 4 37.75 -9.12 20.26
N PRO A 5 37.30 -10.39 20.21
CA PRO A 5 37.55 -11.27 19.08
C PRO A 5 36.99 -10.59 17.81
N ARG A 6 37.86 -10.41 16.80
CA ARG A 6 37.46 -9.89 15.48
C ARG A 6 36.42 -10.84 14.91
N LYS A 7 35.17 -10.38 14.74
CA LYS A 7 34.17 -11.12 13.98
C LYS A 7 34.71 -11.32 12.55
N PRO A 8 34.68 -12.53 11.99
CA PRO A 8 35.04 -12.73 10.59
C PRO A 8 34.05 -11.97 9.70
N LEU A 9 34.58 -11.23 8.72
CA LEU A 9 33.82 -10.54 7.68
C LEU A 9 33.05 -11.55 6.83
N GLY A 10 31.85 -11.19 6.40
CA GLY A 10 31.04 -12.01 5.50
C GLY A 10 29.65 -12.32 6.03
N PHE A 11 28.71 -12.50 5.10
CA PHE A 11 27.33 -12.84 5.43
C PHE A 11 27.22 -14.20 6.15
N ARG A 12 26.30 -14.27 7.11
CA ARG A 12 25.96 -15.52 7.78
C ARG A 12 24.50 -15.83 7.53
N ARG A 13 24.25 -17.00 6.95
CA ARG A 13 22.89 -17.48 6.68
C ARG A 13 22.13 -17.67 8.00
N GLY A 14 21.03 -16.94 8.16
CA GLY A 14 20.07 -17.13 9.23
C GLY A 14 19.04 -18.23 8.90
N PRO A 15 18.18 -18.60 9.86
CA PRO A 15 17.02 -19.45 9.62
C PRO A 15 16.07 -18.81 8.59
N ARG A 16 15.51 -19.60 7.67
CA ARG A 16 14.60 -19.10 6.63
C ARG A 16 13.29 -19.86 6.62
N ILE A 17 12.20 -19.21 6.21
CA ILE A 17 10.94 -19.91 5.92
C ILE A 17 11.15 -20.99 4.85
N ALA A 18 12.01 -20.72 3.86
CA ALA A 18 12.38 -21.70 2.84
C ALA A 18 12.94 -23.02 3.41
N ASP A 19 13.56 -23.00 4.60
CA ASP A 19 14.06 -24.23 5.26
C ASP A 19 12.94 -25.08 5.86
N LEU A 20 11.76 -24.49 6.05
CA LEU A 20 10.57 -25.11 6.62
C LEU A 20 9.57 -25.54 5.54
N MET A 21 9.83 -25.23 4.26
CA MET A 21 8.93 -25.53 3.16
C MET A 21 8.98 -27.02 2.79
N THR A 22 7.83 -27.68 2.88
CA THR A 22 7.63 -29.05 2.37
C THR A 22 7.08 -29.02 0.94
N ARG A 23 7.04 -30.17 0.27
CA ARG A 23 6.39 -30.27 -1.06
C ARG A 23 4.92 -29.87 -1.03
N ASP A 24 4.21 -30.25 0.04
CA ASP A 24 2.80 -29.90 0.21
C ASP A 24 2.63 -28.38 0.38
N TYR A 25 3.49 -27.74 1.17
CA TYR A 25 3.47 -26.28 1.33
C TYR A 25 3.81 -25.56 0.03
N LEU A 26 4.72 -26.09 -0.79
CA LEU A 26 4.99 -25.54 -2.12
C LEU A 26 3.76 -25.65 -3.03
N ALA A 27 3.05 -26.77 -3.01
CA ALA A 27 1.80 -26.93 -3.78
C ALA A 27 0.71 -25.93 -3.33
N PHE A 28 0.61 -25.65 -2.03
CA PHE A 28 -0.26 -24.58 -1.51
C PHE A 28 0.13 -23.20 -2.07
N VAL A 29 1.41 -22.87 -2.11
CA VAL A 29 1.90 -21.60 -2.68
C VAL A 29 1.58 -21.51 -4.18
N GLU A 30 1.85 -22.57 -4.94
CA GLU A 30 1.56 -22.62 -6.38
C GLU A 30 0.06 -22.45 -6.66
N SER A 31 -0.79 -23.09 -5.86
CA SER A 31 -2.25 -23.03 -5.99
C SER A 31 -2.80 -21.65 -5.61
N SER A 32 -2.25 -21.04 -4.56
CA SER A 32 -2.56 -19.67 -4.15
C SER A 32 -2.19 -18.67 -5.27
N GLN A 33 -0.99 -18.78 -5.82
CA GLN A 33 -0.54 -17.94 -6.94
C GLN A 33 -1.35 -18.18 -8.23
N ALA A 34 -1.80 -19.40 -8.50
CA ALA A 34 -2.68 -19.69 -9.63
C ALA A 34 -4.03 -18.97 -9.49
N ALA A 35 -4.63 -19.00 -8.29
CA ALA A 35 -5.88 -18.31 -8.00
C ALA A 35 -5.74 -16.78 -8.06
N GLU A 36 -4.63 -16.22 -7.55
CA GLU A 36 -4.32 -14.79 -7.68
C GLU A 36 -4.31 -14.37 -9.16
N ARG A 37 -3.64 -15.15 -10.01
CA ARG A 37 -3.52 -14.89 -11.46
C ARG A 37 -4.84 -14.91 -12.20
N THR A 38 -5.82 -15.66 -11.72
CA THR A 38 -7.18 -15.71 -12.29
C THR A 38 -8.14 -14.69 -11.68
N GLY A 39 -7.74 -13.99 -10.62
CA GLY A 39 -8.56 -12.98 -9.95
C GLY A 39 -9.46 -13.53 -8.86
N ASP A 40 -9.13 -14.70 -8.30
CA ASP A 40 -9.88 -15.32 -7.20
C ASP A 40 -9.17 -15.12 -5.86
N ALA A 41 -9.47 -14.01 -5.20
CA ALA A 41 -8.84 -13.65 -3.92
C ALA A 41 -9.23 -14.63 -2.80
N ALA A 42 -10.44 -15.20 -2.84
CA ALA A 42 -10.95 -16.09 -1.81
C ALA A 42 -10.22 -17.43 -1.82
N THR A 43 -10.12 -18.06 -3.00
CA THR A 43 -9.35 -19.29 -3.16
C THR A 43 -7.85 -19.06 -2.95
N ALA A 44 -7.31 -17.91 -3.38
CA ALA A 44 -5.93 -17.55 -3.07
C ALA A 44 -5.68 -17.47 -1.56
N LEU A 45 -6.61 -16.87 -0.80
CA LEU A 45 -6.54 -16.75 0.66
C LEU A 45 -6.59 -18.12 1.35
N GLU A 46 -7.49 -18.99 0.92
CA GLU A 46 -7.64 -20.35 1.46
C GLU A 46 -6.32 -21.12 1.33
N TYR A 47 -5.74 -21.17 0.12
CA TYR A 47 -4.47 -21.85 -0.09
C TYR A 47 -3.30 -21.18 0.64
N HIS A 48 -3.29 -19.84 0.71
CA HIS A 48 -2.25 -19.10 1.43
C HIS A 48 -2.24 -19.43 2.93
N GLN A 49 -3.42 -19.60 3.54
CA GLN A 49 -3.57 -20.01 4.93
C GLN A 49 -3.16 -21.46 5.20
N GLY A 50 -3.11 -22.30 4.17
CA GLY A 50 -2.59 -23.67 4.24
C GLY A 50 -1.11 -23.77 4.60
N VAL A 51 -0.35 -22.66 4.55
CA VAL A 51 1.06 -22.58 4.95
C VAL A 51 1.19 -21.91 6.33
N PRO A 52 1.46 -22.64 7.42
CA PRO A 52 1.46 -22.06 8.77
C PRO A 52 2.44 -20.89 9.02
N MET A 53 3.48 -20.74 8.19
CA MET A 53 4.49 -19.69 8.30
C MET A 53 3.99 -18.35 7.77
N PHE A 54 2.89 -18.35 7.01
CA PHE A 54 2.33 -17.16 6.36
C PHE A 54 1.18 -16.52 7.15
N VAL A 55 0.79 -17.08 8.30
CA VAL A 55 -0.35 -16.64 9.12
C VAL A 55 -0.27 -15.13 9.47
N ARG A 56 0.92 -14.55 9.55
CA ARG A 56 1.13 -13.13 9.90
C ARG A 56 1.62 -12.25 8.75
N GLY A 57 1.66 -12.78 7.51
CA GLY A 57 2.18 -12.02 6.37
C GLY A 57 1.21 -10.91 5.95
N ALA A 58 1.75 -9.75 5.55
CA ALA A 58 0.96 -8.63 5.00
C ALA A 58 0.09 -9.06 3.80
N HIS A 59 0.58 -10.00 2.99
CA HIS A 59 -0.17 -10.53 1.86
C HIS A 59 -1.49 -11.22 2.26
N ARG A 60 -1.53 -11.92 3.42
CA ARG A 60 -2.77 -12.50 3.94
C ARG A 60 -3.81 -11.41 4.22
N ILE A 61 -3.39 -10.26 4.75
CA ILE A 61 -4.28 -9.12 5.05
C ILE A 61 -4.85 -8.58 3.74
N VAL A 62 -4.01 -8.39 2.73
CA VAL A 62 -4.42 -7.97 1.39
C VAL A 62 -5.45 -8.94 0.79
N LEU A 63 -5.18 -10.25 0.80
CA LEU A 63 -6.13 -11.24 0.27
C LEU A 63 -7.44 -11.26 1.06
N ALA A 64 -7.39 -11.08 2.39
CA ALA A 64 -8.60 -10.99 3.22
C ALA A 64 -9.44 -9.74 2.89
N GLN A 65 -8.80 -8.58 2.68
CA GLN A 65 -9.47 -7.37 2.22
C GLN A 65 -10.11 -7.56 0.85
N LEU A 66 -9.38 -8.11 -0.11
CA LEU A 66 -9.89 -8.35 -1.47
C LEU A 66 -11.03 -9.38 -1.49
N THR A 67 -10.95 -10.42 -0.66
CA THR A 67 -12.04 -11.39 -0.48
C THR A 67 -13.30 -10.72 0.06
N ASP A 68 -13.16 -9.86 1.06
CA ASP A 68 -14.25 -9.11 1.69
C ASP A 68 -14.86 -8.05 0.74
N LEU A 69 -14.13 -7.64 -0.30
CA LEU A 69 -14.52 -6.62 -1.27
C LEU A 69 -14.81 -7.19 -2.67
N ALA A 70 -14.84 -8.51 -2.87
CA ALA A 70 -14.81 -9.12 -4.20
C ALA A 70 -15.92 -8.64 -5.16
N GLU A 71 -17.11 -8.34 -4.63
CA GLU A 71 -18.26 -7.83 -5.39
C GLU A 71 -18.29 -6.28 -5.48
N GLU A 72 -17.47 -5.59 -4.68
CA GLU A 72 -17.39 -4.13 -4.57
C GLU A 72 -16.12 -3.58 -5.25
N MET A 73 -15.31 -4.45 -5.88
CA MET A 73 -14.04 -4.04 -6.48
C MET A 73 -14.25 -3.07 -7.64
N THR A 74 -13.73 -1.86 -7.48
CA THR A 74 -13.71 -0.83 -8.51
C THR A 74 -12.64 -1.11 -9.59
N PRO A 75 -12.75 -0.50 -10.78
CA PRO A 75 -11.73 -0.66 -11.84
C PRO A 75 -10.30 -0.34 -11.38
N TRP A 76 -10.12 0.70 -10.57
CA TRP A 76 -8.80 1.03 -10.03
C TRP A 76 -8.30 0.01 -9.01
N LEU A 77 -9.17 -0.63 -8.24
CA LEU A 77 -8.76 -1.62 -7.24
C LEU A 77 -8.26 -2.91 -7.94
N TRP A 78 -8.91 -3.32 -9.03
CA TRP A 78 -8.40 -4.36 -9.92
C TRP A 78 -7.03 -4.00 -10.50
N ALA A 79 -6.86 -2.77 -10.96
CA ALA A 79 -5.57 -2.31 -11.48
C ALA A 79 -4.46 -2.30 -10.41
N ARG A 80 -4.75 -1.83 -9.18
CA ARG A 80 -3.82 -1.90 -8.04
C ARG A 80 -3.47 -3.33 -7.68
N TRP A 81 -4.44 -4.24 -7.70
CA TRP A 81 -4.17 -5.65 -7.39
C TRP A 81 -3.22 -6.27 -8.40
N VAL A 82 -3.41 -6.04 -9.70
CA VAL A 82 -2.46 -6.52 -10.73
C VAL A 82 -1.07 -5.88 -10.57
N ALA A 83 -1.00 -4.58 -10.34
CA ALA A 83 0.27 -3.90 -10.09
C ALA A 83 0.98 -4.42 -8.82
N TYR A 84 0.23 -4.86 -7.82
CA TYR A 84 0.76 -5.54 -6.64
C TYR A 84 1.27 -6.95 -6.93
N GLN A 85 0.52 -7.74 -7.70
CA GLN A 85 0.96 -9.07 -8.10
C GLN A 85 2.25 -9.01 -8.93
N CYS A 86 2.39 -8.02 -9.83
CA CYS A 86 3.59 -7.90 -10.67
C CYS A 86 4.88 -7.74 -9.85
N THR A 87 4.84 -7.01 -8.73
CA THR A 87 6.01 -6.82 -7.86
C THR A 87 6.33 -8.05 -6.99
N ARG A 88 5.41 -9.03 -6.92
CA ARG A 88 5.59 -10.29 -6.19
C ARG A 88 5.90 -11.47 -7.09
N TYR A 89 5.83 -11.28 -8.40
CA TYR A 89 6.01 -12.35 -9.36
C TYR A 89 7.50 -12.60 -9.63
N GLU A 90 8.04 -13.67 -9.04
CA GLU A 90 9.48 -14.00 -9.07
C GLU A 90 9.83 -15.21 -9.96
N GLU A 91 8.88 -15.73 -10.74
CA GLU A 91 9.05 -16.97 -11.50
C GLU A 91 10.26 -16.91 -12.46
N CYS A 92 11.05 -17.98 -12.52
CA CYS A 92 12.21 -18.07 -13.39
C CYS A 92 11.79 -18.42 -14.82
N GLY A 93 12.49 -17.86 -15.81
CA GLY A 93 12.23 -18.15 -17.23
C GLY A 93 11.06 -17.37 -17.85
N THR A 94 10.46 -16.43 -17.12
CA THR A 94 9.43 -15.51 -17.65
C THR A 94 9.94 -14.08 -17.65
N ARG A 95 9.48 -13.29 -18.62
CA ARG A 95 9.88 -11.87 -18.76
C ARG A 95 9.54 -11.05 -17.52
N ALA A 96 8.34 -11.23 -16.96
CA ALA A 96 7.92 -10.50 -15.76
C ALA A 96 8.81 -10.84 -14.54
N GLY A 97 9.17 -12.11 -14.35
CA GLY A 97 10.08 -12.51 -13.27
C GLY A 97 11.52 -12.02 -13.46
N GLU A 98 12.00 -11.93 -14.71
CA GLU A 98 13.29 -11.31 -15.02
C GLU A 98 13.32 -9.82 -14.69
N VAL A 99 12.28 -9.08 -15.08
CA VAL A 99 12.11 -7.66 -14.74
C VAL A 99 12.09 -7.46 -13.23
N ASN A 100 11.34 -8.28 -12.49
CA ASN A 100 11.27 -8.22 -11.04
C ASN A 100 12.66 -8.38 -10.39
N ARG A 101 13.40 -9.44 -10.76
CA ARG A 101 14.75 -9.69 -10.23
C ARG A 101 15.72 -8.56 -10.56
N PHE A 102 15.66 -8.02 -11.78
CA PHE A 102 16.48 -6.90 -12.20
C PHE A 102 16.14 -5.62 -11.42
N ALA A 103 14.86 -5.30 -11.26
CA ALA A 103 14.39 -4.16 -10.48
C ALA A 103 14.87 -4.23 -9.03
N ARG A 104 14.82 -5.41 -8.41
CA ARG A 104 15.30 -5.64 -7.05
C ARG A 104 16.81 -5.41 -6.93
N ASP A 105 17.61 -6.03 -7.81
CA ASP A 105 19.08 -5.84 -7.82
C ASP A 105 19.45 -4.37 -8.05
N TYR A 106 18.79 -3.70 -8.99
CA TYR A 106 19.01 -2.28 -9.27
C TYR A 106 18.69 -1.41 -8.04
N THR A 107 17.53 -1.60 -7.42
CA THR A 107 17.09 -0.83 -6.25
C THR A 107 18.07 -1.00 -5.09
N VAL A 108 18.47 -2.25 -4.80
CA VAL A 108 19.42 -2.54 -3.71
C VAL A 108 20.76 -1.86 -3.95
N ARG A 109 21.30 -1.92 -5.18
CA ARG A 109 22.57 -1.27 -5.50
C ARG A 109 22.49 0.23 -5.44
N MET A 110 21.42 0.81 -5.98
CA MET A 110 21.24 2.24 -6.10
C MET A 110 20.98 2.90 -4.74
N PHE A 111 20.05 2.36 -3.98
CA PHE A 111 19.56 3.02 -2.77
C PHE A 111 20.08 2.40 -1.47
N HIS A 112 20.50 1.14 -1.47
CA HIS A 112 20.74 0.38 -0.25
C HIS A 112 22.11 -0.31 -0.15
N SER A 113 23.05 0.03 -1.03
CA SER A 113 24.38 -0.59 -1.08
C SER A 113 25.15 -0.43 0.24
N GLU A 114 25.01 0.71 0.91
CA GLU A 114 25.58 0.98 2.23
C GLU A 114 25.05 0.01 3.30
N ARG A 115 23.74 -0.23 3.33
CA ARG A 115 23.12 -1.16 4.30
C ARG A 115 23.57 -2.60 4.06
N VAL A 116 23.68 -3.02 2.79
CA VAL A 116 24.21 -4.34 2.43
C VAL A 116 25.70 -4.47 2.81
N GLY A 117 26.49 -3.43 2.58
CA GLY A 117 27.89 -3.37 3.00
C GLY A 117 28.03 -3.46 4.52
N GLN A 118 27.19 -2.76 5.28
CA GLN A 118 27.17 -2.83 6.73
C GLN A 118 26.78 -4.23 7.22
N ALA A 119 25.76 -4.85 6.64
CA ALA A 119 25.37 -6.23 6.95
C ALA A 119 26.53 -7.22 6.71
N TYR A 120 27.34 -7.02 5.66
CA TYR A 120 28.52 -7.84 5.40
C TYR A 120 29.60 -7.68 6.48
N VAL A 121 29.83 -6.45 6.95
CA VAL A 121 30.79 -6.14 8.02
C VAL A 121 30.34 -6.75 9.36
N ASP A 122 29.04 -6.66 9.66
CA ASP A 122 28.46 -7.15 10.92
C ASP A 122 28.22 -8.66 10.94
N GLY A 123 28.29 -9.29 9.76
CA GLY A 123 28.01 -10.70 9.53
C GLY A 123 26.53 -11.06 9.66
N GLU A 124 25.66 -10.13 9.27
CA GLU A 124 24.20 -10.30 9.21
C GLU A 124 23.80 -11.11 7.96
N ASP A 125 22.62 -11.75 7.98
CA ASP A 125 22.02 -12.31 6.77
C ASP A 125 21.40 -11.16 5.97
N PRO A 126 21.76 -10.93 4.70
CA PRO A 126 21.13 -9.89 3.90
C PRO A 126 19.72 -10.27 3.46
N VAL A 127 19.34 -11.56 3.48
CA VAL A 127 18.07 -12.02 2.91
C VAL A 127 16.83 -11.38 3.53
N PRO A 128 16.69 -11.24 4.87
CA PRO A 128 15.56 -10.52 5.46
C PRO A 128 15.43 -9.08 4.94
N PHE A 129 16.55 -8.37 4.80
CA PHE A 129 16.55 -7.02 4.24
C PHE A 129 16.20 -7.00 2.76
N LEU A 130 16.69 -7.95 1.95
CA LEU A 130 16.33 -8.06 0.54
C LEU A 130 14.85 -8.39 0.35
N ALA A 131 14.28 -9.23 1.23
CA ALA A 131 12.85 -9.50 1.27
C ALA A 131 12.05 -8.26 1.67
N GLN A 132 12.56 -7.47 2.63
CA GLN A 132 11.96 -6.18 2.99
C GLN A 132 11.94 -5.23 1.79
N VAL A 133 13.04 -5.08 1.05
CA VAL A 133 13.07 -4.24 -0.16
C VAL A 133 12.02 -4.70 -1.19
N ALA A 134 11.90 -6.01 -1.42
CA ALA A 134 10.88 -6.52 -2.34
C ALA A 134 9.43 -6.25 -1.85
N GLY A 135 9.20 -6.32 -0.54
CA GLY A 135 7.88 -6.15 0.06
C GLY A 135 7.44 -4.69 0.26
N GLU A 136 8.37 -3.81 0.64
CA GLU A 136 8.08 -2.53 1.29
C GLU A 136 8.74 -1.33 0.59
N ASP A 137 9.72 -1.54 -0.30
CA ASP A 137 10.43 -0.42 -0.92
C ASP A 137 9.63 0.21 -2.07
N TRP A 138 9.28 1.48 -1.88
CA TRP A 138 8.51 2.27 -2.83
C TRP A 138 9.25 2.42 -4.17
N ALA A 139 10.57 2.64 -4.16
CA ALA A 139 11.35 2.79 -5.39
C ALA A 139 11.41 1.46 -6.16
N PHE A 140 11.57 0.32 -5.48
CA PHE A 140 11.46 -1.01 -6.09
C PHE A 140 10.10 -1.19 -6.77
N HIS A 141 8.99 -0.86 -6.10
CA HIS A 141 7.66 -1.00 -6.69
C HIS A 141 7.49 -0.12 -7.92
N GLN A 142 7.96 1.14 -7.88
CA GLN A 142 7.88 2.07 -8.99
C GLN A 142 8.76 1.65 -10.19
N LEU A 143 9.97 1.17 -9.92
CA LEU A 143 10.90 0.66 -10.95
C LEU A 143 10.37 -0.63 -11.59
N CYS A 144 9.98 -1.60 -10.77
CA CYS A 144 9.46 -2.89 -11.23
C CYS A 144 8.18 -2.71 -12.03
N THR A 145 7.19 -1.98 -11.49
CA THR A 145 5.87 -1.85 -12.11
C THR A 145 5.95 -1.06 -13.43
N TYR A 146 6.64 0.09 -13.42
CA TYR A 146 6.57 1.04 -14.54
C TYR A 146 7.87 1.13 -15.33
N GLU A 147 8.98 1.51 -14.70
CA GLU A 147 10.18 1.91 -15.46
C GLU A 147 10.84 0.77 -16.22
N LEU A 148 10.77 -0.44 -15.68
CA LEU A 148 11.34 -1.64 -16.26
C LEU A 148 10.28 -2.51 -16.98
N GLY A 149 9.03 -2.02 -17.08
CA GLY A 149 7.95 -2.65 -17.83
C GLY A 149 7.36 -3.91 -17.19
N GLY A 150 7.44 -4.06 -15.87
CA GLY A 150 6.96 -5.26 -15.17
C GLY A 150 5.44 -5.41 -15.23
N LEU A 151 4.68 -4.31 -15.15
CA LEU A 151 3.22 -4.37 -15.28
C LEU A 151 2.78 -4.83 -16.68
N GLU A 152 3.41 -4.29 -17.73
CA GLU A 152 3.15 -4.69 -19.12
C GLU A 152 3.46 -6.18 -19.32
N ALA A 153 4.65 -6.62 -18.90
CA ALA A 153 5.04 -8.02 -19.00
C ALA A 153 4.09 -8.95 -18.22
N TYR A 154 3.65 -8.54 -17.03
CA TYR A 154 2.72 -9.34 -16.22
C TYR A 154 1.35 -9.47 -16.87
N LEU A 155 0.79 -8.35 -17.36
CA LEU A 155 -0.50 -8.33 -18.06
C LEU A 155 -0.50 -9.16 -19.34
N ASP A 156 0.63 -9.23 -20.04
CA ASP A 156 0.73 -9.95 -21.31
C ASP A 156 1.02 -11.45 -21.16
N THR A 157 1.68 -11.87 -20.07
CA THR A 157 2.12 -13.27 -19.93
C THR A 157 1.55 -14.04 -18.74
N VAL A 158 0.97 -13.35 -17.76
CA VAL A 158 0.65 -13.96 -16.45
C VAL A 158 -0.81 -13.76 -16.04
N ALA A 159 -1.37 -12.55 -16.20
CA ALA A 159 -2.76 -12.28 -15.85
C ALA A 159 -3.72 -13.11 -16.69
N ALA A 160 -4.71 -13.74 -16.06
CA ALA A 160 -5.66 -14.63 -16.70
C ALA A 160 -7.07 -14.49 -16.09
N GLY A 161 -8.06 -15.15 -16.69
CA GLY A 161 -9.43 -15.21 -16.18
C GLY A 161 -10.02 -13.83 -15.86
N ARG A 162 -10.75 -13.75 -14.73
CA ARG A 162 -11.39 -12.52 -14.25
C ARG A 162 -10.38 -11.39 -14.04
N LEU A 163 -9.16 -11.70 -13.56
CA LEU A 163 -8.11 -10.69 -13.39
C LEU A 163 -7.81 -9.97 -14.70
N ALA A 164 -7.64 -10.70 -15.80
CA ALA A 164 -7.35 -10.10 -17.11
C ALA A 164 -8.53 -9.30 -17.68
N GLU A 165 -9.76 -9.75 -17.41
CA GLU A 165 -11.00 -9.11 -17.86
C GLU A 165 -11.29 -7.80 -17.11
N GLU A 166 -11.09 -7.77 -15.80
CA GLU A 166 -11.45 -6.63 -14.95
C GLU A 166 -10.31 -5.60 -14.83
N SER A 167 -9.06 -6.00 -15.06
CA SER A 167 -7.89 -5.11 -14.97
C SER A 167 -7.56 -4.37 -16.27
N VAL A 168 -8.51 -4.21 -17.20
CA VAL A 168 -8.30 -3.50 -18.48
C VAL A 168 -7.70 -2.11 -18.25
N LEU A 169 -8.15 -1.41 -17.20
CA LEU A 169 -7.62 -0.10 -16.81
C LEU A 169 -6.11 -0.10 -16.52
N ALA A 170 -5.56 -1.21 -16.03
CA ALA A 170 -4.13 -1.34 -15.73
C ALA A 170 -3.26 -1.21 -16.99
N ARG A 171 -3.79 -1.49 -18.18
CA ARG A 171 -3.06 -1.28 -19.45
C ARG A 171 -2.79 0.21 -19.71
N GLU A 172 -3.67 1.10 -19.25
CA GLU A 172 -3.44 2.55 -19.33
C GLU A 172 -2.37 3.01 -18.34
N TRP A 173 -2.23 2.30 -17.21
CA TRP A 173 -1.26 2.62 -16.17
C TRP A 173 0.19 2.36 -16.61
N VAL A 174 0.43 1.42 -17.52
CA VAL A 174 1.77 1.08 -18.06
C VAL A 174 2.54 2.31 -18.54
N ARG A 175 1.84 3.32 -19.05
CA ARG A 175 2.43 4.56 -19.60
C ARG A 175 2.52 5.70 -18.61
N ALA A 176 2.01 5.53 -17.40
CA ALA A 176 2.02 6.56 -16.38
C ALA A 176 3.46 6.94 -16.01
N ARG A 177 3.74 8.24 -16.01
CA ARG A 177 5.06 8.78 -15.69
C ARG A 177 5.11 9.23 -14.24
N MET A 178 6.30 9.13 -13.66
CA MET A 178 6.56 9.77 -12.37
C MET A 178 6.41 11.28 -12.54
N GLY A 179 5.55 11.87 -11.72
CA GLY A 179 5.39 13.31 -11.65
C GLY A 179 5.78 13.83 -10.27
N ALA A 180 6.00 15.14 -10.21
CA ALA A 180 6.25 15.87 -8.99
C ALA A 180 5.10 16.85 -8.76
N TYR A 181 4.59 16.88 -7.54
CA TYR A 181 3.38 17.61 -7.18
C TYR A 181 3.57 18.37 -5.88
N ARG A 182 2.85 19.49 -5.76
CA ARG A 182 2.63 20.18 -4.50
C ARG A 182 1.22 19.88 -3.99
N PHE A 183 1.10 19.49 -2.74
CA PHE A 183 -0.19 19.31 -2.09
C PHE A 183 -0.88 20.67 -1.88
N GLU A 184 -2.15 20.80 -2.25
CA GLU A 184 -2.91 22.04 -2.07
C GLU A 184 -4.03 21.87 -1.04
N SER A 185 -4.84 20.81 -1.15
CA SER A 185 -5.91 20.51 -0.18
C SER A 185 -6.46 19.10 -0.34
N SER A 186 -7.15 18.59 0.68
CA SER A 186 -7.95 17.34 0.65
C SER A 186 -9.34 17.61 1.21
N GLY A 187 -10.34 16.86 0.76
CA GLY A 187 -11.69 16.95 1.31
C GLY A 187 -12.75 16.25 0.45
N PRO A 188 -14.05 16.57 0.65
CA PRO A 188 -15.16 15.86 0.01
C PRO A 188 -15.16 15.88 -1.52
N GLY A 189 -14.46 16.85 -2.14
CA GLY A 189 -14.31 16.96 -3.59
C GLY A 189 -13.13 16.17 -4.16
N GLY A 190 -12.36 15.49 -3.33
CA GLY A 190 -11.13 14.78 -3.69
C GLY A 190 -9.86 15.51 -3.26
N LEU A 191 -8.73 14.91 -3.65
CA LEU A 191 -7.39 15.38 -3.35
C LEU A 191 -6.94 16.38 -4.43
N VAL A 192 -6.56 17.59 -4.02
CA VAL A 192 -6.12 18.65 -4.92
C VAL A 192 -4.61 18.81 -4.85
N VAL A 193 -3.96 18.68 -6.01
CA VAL A 193 -2.51 18.85 -6.15
C VAL A 193 -2.18 19.79 -7.31
N ARG A 194 -1.02 20.44 -7.24
CA ARG A 194 -0.45 21.20 -8.36
C ARG A 194 0.73 20.44 -8.96
N GLU A 195 0.62 20.10 -10.23
CA GLU A 195 1.70 19.48 -11.00
C GLU A 195 2.81 20.51 -11.25
N LEU A 196 4.05 20.20 -10.89
CA LEU A 196 5.15 21.16 -11.00
C LEU A 196 5.61 21.40 -12.45
N VAL A 197 5.47 20.42 -13.33
CA VAL A 197 5.87 20.52 -14.74
C VAL A 197 4.99 21.51 -15.49
N SER A 198 3.66 21.35 -15.36
CA SER A 198 2.67 22.13 -16.11
C SER A 198 2.18 23.36 -15.33
N GLY A 199 2.35 23.38 -14.01
CA GLY A 199 1.73 24.34 -13.11
C GLY A 199 0.22 24.12 -12.90
N CYS A 200 -0.39 23.14 -13.59
CA CYS A 200 -1.81 22.87 -13.54
C CYS A 200 -2.23 22.25 -12.20
N THR A 201 -3.36 22.73 -11.69
CA THR A 201 -4.05 22.10 -10.56
C THR A 201 -4.88 20.91 -11.05
N ARG A 202 -4.82 19.80 -10.32
CA ARG A 202 -5.54 18.56 -10.60
C ARG A 202 -6.36 18.17 -9.37
N THR A 203 -7.58 17.71 -9.60
CA THR A 203 -8.41 17.06 -8.58
C THR A 203 -8.38 15.55 -8.82
N LEU A 204 -8.07 14.81 -7.77
CA LEU A 204 -7.81 13.37 -7.78
C LEU A 204 -8.78 12.66 -6.84
N LEU A 205 -9.01 11.37 -7.09
CA LEU A 205 -9.64 10.48 -6.14
C LEU A 205 -8.82 10.46 -4.85
N ASP A 206 -9.45 10.83 -3.74
CA ASP A 206 -8.79 10.87 -2.44
C ASP A 206 -8.89 9.51 -1.75
N LEU A 207 -7.80 8.76 -1.79
CA LEU A 207 -7.64 7.53 -1.02
C LEU A 207 -6.79 7.76 0.25
N GLY A 208 -6.47 9.00 0.60
CA GLY A 208 -5.58 9.33 1.71
C GLY A 208 -4.10 9.44 1.32
N GLY A 209 -3.79 9.66 0.03
CA GLY A 209 -2.42 9.75 -0.47
C GLY A 209 -1.54 10.80 0.25
N CYS A 210 -2.18 11.85 0.76
CA CYS A 210 -1.55 12.93 1.51
C CYS A 210 -1.83 12.87 3.02
N SER A 211 -2.19 11.71 3.57
CA SER A 211 -2.32 11.55 5.02
C SER A 211 -1.01 11.93 5.73
N GLY A 212 -1.08 12.84 6.69
CA GLY A 212 0.09 13.36 7.41
C GLY A 212 0.92 14.39 6.66
N MET A 213 0.44 14.92 5.53
CA MET A 213 1.05 16.06 4.82
C MET A 213 0.28 17.35 5.07
N GLU A 214 0.98 18.48 5.01
CA GLU A 214 0.41 19.82 5.13
C GLU A 214 0.33 20.51 3.75
N PRO A 215 -0.70 21.35 3.49
CA PRO A 215 -0.76 22.14 2.26
C PRO A 215 0.55 22.91 2.01
N GLY A 216 1.11 22.75 0.81
CA GLY A 216 2.41 23.29 0.43
C GLY A 216 3.53 22.25 0.39
N ASP A 217 3.35 21.09 1.02
CA ASP A 217 4.31 19.98 0.96
C ASP A 217 4.43 19.40 -0.46
N PHE A 218 5.58 18.78 -0.74
CA PHE A 218 5.90 18.23 -2.05
C PHE A 218 5.95 16.71 -2.04
N MET A 219 5.61 16.11 -3.18
CA MET A 219 5.58 14.65 -3.32
C MET A 219 5.91 14.19 -4.74
N LEU A 220 6.35 12.93 -4.82
CA LEU A 220 6.50 12.19 -6.07
C LEU A 220 5.44 11.10 -6.17
N GLY A 221 4.81 10.95 -7.34
CA GLY A 221 3.84 9.88 -7.58
C GLY A 221 3.47 9.74 -9.05
N ARG A 222 2.70 8.71 -9.40
CA ARG A 222 2.16 8.56 -10.76
C ARG A 222 0.67 8.81 -10.74
N LEU A 223 0.21 9.73 -11.60
CA LEU A 223 -1.21 9.90 -11.85
C LEU A 223 -1.66 8.86 -12.87
N VAL A 224 -2.68 8.11 -12.50
CA VAL A 224 -3.27 7.05 -13.31
C VAL A 224 -4.79 7.25 -13.41
N PRO A 225 -5.44 6.78 -14.49
CA PRO A 225 -6.89 6.72 -14.57
C PRO A 225 -7.47 5.88 -13.43
N SER A 226 -8.53 6.39 -12.79
CA SER A 226 -9.23 5.70 -11.69
C SER A 226 -10.40 4.83 -12.17
N GLY A 227 -10.90 5.06 -13.40
CA GLY A 227 -12.13 4.45 -13.89
C GLY A 227 -13.39 4.89 -13.12
N THR A 228 -13.29 5.95 -12.31
CA THR A 228 -14.39 6.53 -11.52
C THR A 228 -14.27 8.06 -11.49
N THR A 229 -15.03 8.74 -10.63
CA THR A 229 -14.93 10.19 -10.40
C THR A 229 -14.39 10.47 -9.00
N PRO A 230 -13.33 11.30 -8.85
CA PRO A 230 -12.52 11.94 -9.90
C PRO A 230 -11.75 10.96 -10.79
N ALA A 231 -11.49 11.36 -12.05
CA ALA A 231 -10.97 10.50 -13.12
C ALA A 231 -9.51 10.06 -12.96
N LEU A 232 -8.74 10.73 -12.10
CA LEU A 232 -7.34 10.44 -11.84
C LEU A 232 -7.14 10.12 -10.37
N MET A 233 -6.11 9.34 -10.07
CA MET A 233 -5.66 9.02 -8.72
C MET A 233 -4.15 8.80 -8.72
N PHE A 234 -3.55 8.73 -7.53
CA PHE A 234 -2.22 8.15 -7.40
C PHE A 234 -2.30 6.63 -7.48
N ASP A 235 -1.37 6.00 -8.20
CA ASP A 235 -1.33 4.54 -8.35
C ASP A 235 -1.08 3.80 -7.03
N THR A 236 -0.26 4.41 -6.17
CA THR A 236 0.01 4.05 -4.78
C THR A 236 0.25 5.33 -3.99
N ARG A 237 0.32 5.25 -2.65
CA ARG A 237 0.62 6.41 -1.81
C ARG A 237 1.87 7.15 -2.33
N PRO A 238 1.78 8.45 -2.66
CA PRO A 238 2.92 9.21 -3.16
C PRO A 238 4.03 9.29 -2.10
N LEU A 239 5.26 9.51 -2.54
CA LEU A 239 6.44 9.65 -1.70
C LEU A 239 6.61 11.13 -1.32
N PRO A 240 6.50 11.50 -0.04
CA PRO A 240 6.80 12.86 0.40
C PRO A 240 8.29 13.17 0.17
N VAL A 241 8.58 14.35 -0.37
CA VAL A 241 9.94 14.82 -0.64
C VAL A 241 10.06 16.32 -0.36
N ASP A 242 11.28 16.83 -0.27
CA ASP A 242 11.51 18.27 -0.23
C ASP A 242 11.26 18.94 -1.60
N GLU A 243 11.08 20.25 -1.57
CA GLU A 243 10.82 21.07 -2.76
C GLU A 243 11.91 20.91 -3.84
N GLN A 244 13.18 20.86 -3.45
CA GLN A 244 14.28 20.78 -4.40
C GLN A 244 14.25 19.44 -5.14
N THR A 245 14.07 18.33 -4.45
CA THR A 245 13.92 17.00 -5.06
C THR A 245 12.73 16.95 -6.02
N ALA A 246 11.60 17.55 -5.65
CA ALA A 246 10.42 17.63 -6.51
C ALA A 246 10.70 18.45 -7.78
N ARG A 247 11.39 19.58 -7.66
CA ARG A 247 11.78 20.42 -8.80
C ARG A 247 12.81 19.75 -9.71
N GLU A 248 13.80 19.07 -9.15
CA GLU A 248 14.77 18.27 -9.91
C GLU A 248 14.07 17.17 -10.71
N THR A 249 13.10 16.49 -10.09
CA THR A 249 12.27 15.50 -10.78
C THR A 249 11.43 16.12 -11.90
N ALA A 250 10.79 17.26 -11.65
CA ALA A 250 9.98 17.98 -12.64
C ALA A 250 10.80 18.51 -13.82
N ALA A 251 12.07 18.89 -13.60
CA ALA A 251 12.97 19.37 -14.64
C ALA A 251 13.52 18.23 -15.52
N GLY A 252 13.47 16.99 -15.05
CA GLY A 252 13.97 15.83 -15.78
C GLY A 252 13.13 15.48 -17.01
N THR A 253 13.77 15.36 -18.17
CA THR A 253 13.11 15.00 -19.44
C THR A 253 13.13 13.50 -19.75
N GLU A 254 14.04 12.76 -19.12
CA GLU A 254 14.22 11.32 -19.34
C GLU A 254 13.33 10.47 -18.43
N ARG A 255 12.93 9.29 -18.94
CA ARG A 255 12.24 8.29 -18.14
C ARG A 255 13.19 7.81 -17.03
N GLY A 256 12.76 7.90 -15.77
CA GLY A 256 13.59 7.55 -14.62
C GLY A 256 14.42 8.71 -14.04
N ALA A 257 14.30 9.95 -14.53
CA ALA A 257 15.05 11.09 -13.98
C ALA A 257 14.84 11.30 -12.46
N TRP A 258 13.68 10.90 -11.93
CA TRP A 258 13.36 10.90 -10.50
C TRP A 258 14.33 10.05 -9.66
N VAL A 259 14.91 8.98 -10.23
CA VAL A 259 15.89 8.12 -9.55
C VAL A 259 17.16 8.92 -9.22
N ALA A 260 17.63 9.72 -10.18
CA ALA A 260 18.78 10.58 -9.99
C ALA A 260 18.49 11.70 -8.98
N ALA A 261 17.30 12.31 -9.04
CA ALA A 261 16.88 13.33 -8.08
C ALA A 261 16.85 12.80 -6.64
N LEU A 262 16.30 11.60 -6.42
CA LEU A 262 16.32 10.95 -5.11
C LEU A 262 17.75 10.63 -4.64
N ASP A 263 18.58 10.06 -5.51
CA ASP A 263 19.99 9.77 -5.17
C ASP A 263 20.75 11.04 -4.76
N HIS A 264 20.54 12.14 -5.48
CA HIS A 264 21.11 13.44 -5.14
C HIS A 264 20.66 13.88 -3.75
N ALA A 265 19.35 13.81 -3.48
CA ALA A 265 18.77 14.20 -2.20
C ALA A 265 19.30 13.36 -1.02
N PHE A 266 19.47 12.05 -1.21
CA PHE A 266 20.04 11.17 -0.19
C PHE A 266 21.53 11.41 0.04
N ARG A 267 22.31 11.68 -1.01
CA ARG A 267 23.74 12.02 -0.88
C ARG A 267 23.97 13.37 -0.21
N ASP A 268 23.08 14.33 -0.46
CA ASP A 268 23.11 15.65 0.16
C ASP A 268 22.54 15.66 1.59
N GLY A 269 21.99 14.53 2.07
CA GLY A 269 21.35 14.43 3.39
C GLY A 269 20.05 15.23 3.51
N ARG A 270 19.44 15.64 2.40
CA ARG A 270 18.15 16.34 2.36
C ARG A 270 16.98 15.39 2.66
N LEU A 271 17.14 14.13 2.28
CA LEU A 271 16.19 13.05 2.56
C LEU A 271 16.87 11.89 3.29
N ASP A 272 16.11 11.20 4.12
CA ASP A 272 16.53 9.95 4.75
C ASP A 272 16.05 8.75 3.92
N ARG A 273 16.90 7.76 3.67
CA ARG A 273 16.55 6.60 2.83
C ARG A 273 15.42 5.74 3.41
N SER A 274 15.16 5.81 4.72
CA SER A 274 14.05 5.08 5.35
C SER A 274 12.69 5.50 4.82
N ILE A 275 12.55 6.69 4.19
CA ILE A 275 11.29 7.10 3.54
C ILE A 275 10.86 6.15 2.42
N LEU A 276 11.81 5.41 1.83
CA LEU A 276 11.52 4.42 0.78
C LEU A 276 10.88 3.15 1.34
N LEU A 277 11.20 2.77 2.58
CA LEU A 277 10.70 1.55 3.21
C LEU A 277 9.37 1.88 3.90
N ARG A 278 8.26 1.38 3.35
CA ARG A 278 6.92 1.58 3.89
C ARG A 278 6.36 0.23 4.32
N GLU A 279 6.23 0.03 5.63
CA GLU A 279 5.77 -1.24 6.23
C GLU A 279 4.37 -1.65 5.75
N ASP A 280 3.55 -0.71 5.27
CA ASP A 280 2.17 -0.94 4.83
C ASP A 280 2.00 -0.67 3.31
N ARG A 281 1.89 -1.73 2.50
CA ARG A 281 1.35 -1.62 1.14
C ARG A 281 -0.14 -1.88 1.14
N GLU A 282 -0.90 -0.80 1.30
CA GLU A 282 -2.35 -0.81 1.24
C GLU A 282 -2.83 -0.80 -0.23
N LEU A 283 -3.77 -1.69 -0.57
CA LEU A 283 -4.38 -1.68 -1.91
C LEU A 283 -5.63 -0.82 -1.96
N VAL A 284 -6.47 -0.92 -0.93
CA VAL A 284 -7.83 -0.34 -0.89
C VAL A 284 -7.87 1.09 -0.38
N THR A 285 -6.76 1.59 0.14
CA THR A 285 -6.57 2.94 0.68
C THR A 285 -5.10 3.32 0.52
N ASP A 286 -4.78 4.60 0.67
CA ASP A 286 -3.42 5.11 0.82
C ASP A 286 -3.14 5.56 2.27
N VAL A 287 -4.09 5.43 3.20
CA VAL A 287 -3.85 5.66 4.63
C VAL A 287 -3.16 4.44 5.24
N PRO A 288 -1.93 4.56 5.78
CA PRO A 288 -1.24 3.44 6.39
C PRO A 288 -1.98 2.88 7.60
N SER A 289 -2.04 1.55 7.71
CA SER A 289 -2.60 0.86 8.87
C SER A 289 -1.97 1.32 10.20
N LEU A 290 -0.64 1.50 10.24
CA LEU A 290 0.04 2.01 11.44
C LEU A 290 -0.38 3.44 11.81
N GLU A 291 -0.68 4.27 10.82
CA GLU A 291 -1.13 5.64 11.05
C GLU A 291 -2.52 5.66 11.72
N LEU A 292 -3.41 4.71 11.37
CA LEU A 292 -4.70 4.52 12.06
C LEU A 292 -4.48 4.26 13.55
N VAL A 293 -3.53 3.38 13.89
CA VAL A 293 -3.21 3.04 15.28
C VAL A 293 -2.61 4.24 16.00
N GLN A 294 -1.61 4.89 15.41
CA GLN A 294 -0.88 5.99 16.05
C GLN A 294 -1.78 7.22 16.28
N ARG A 295 -2.60 7.60 15.29
CA ARG A 295 -3.45 8.80 15.35
C ARG A 295 -4.67 8.63 16.26
N PHE A 296 -5.24 7.42 16.32
CA PHE A 296 -6.49 7.15 17.04
C PHE A 296 -6.29 6.34 18.33
N THR A 297 -5.08 6.34 18.86
CA THR A 297 -4.77 5.83 20.20
C THR A 297 -4.31 6.99 21.09
N ALA A 298 -4.84 7.06 22.31
CA ALA A 298 -4.43 8.09 23.26
C ALA A 298 -2.90 8.01 23.50
N PRO A 299 -2.17 9.14 23.60
CA PRO A 299 -0.72 9.13 23.78
C PRO A 299 -0.24 8.28 24.96
N SER A 300 -1.02 8.25 26.05
CA SER A 300 -0.72 7.43 27.24
C SER A 300 -0.86 5.92 27.02
N ALA A 301 -1.63 5.49 26.02
CA ALA A 301 -1.86 4.08 25.69
C ALA A 301 -0.99 3.60 24.52
N LEU A 302 -0.42 4.51 23.72
CA LEU A 302 0.24 4.19 22.46
C LEU A 302 1.35 3.14 22.60
N ALA A 303 2.25 3.30 23.57
CA ALA A 303 3.34 2.34 23.78
C ALA A 303 2.84 0.91 24.05
N SER A 304 1.78 0.76 24.86
CA SER A 304 1.16 -0.53 25.15
C SER A 304 0.46 -1.11 23.92
N THR A 305 -0.27 -0.28 23.17
CA THR A 305 -0.92 -0.68 21.92
C THR A 305 0.10 -1.13 20.86
N MET A 306 1.20 -0.41 20.68
CA MET A 306 2.27 -0.81 19.75
C MET A 306 2.92 -2.14 20.18
N ALA A 307 3.11 -2.36 21.48
CA ALA A 307 3.60 -3.65 21.98
C ALA A 307 2.60 -4.80 21.72
N GLN A 308 1.30 -4.54 21.81
CA GLN A 308 0.25 -5.52 21.52
C GLN A 308 0.17 -5.83 20.02
N LEU A 309 0.29 -4.81 19.17
CA LEU A 309 0.38 -4.97 17.72
C LEU A 309 1.59 -5.83 17.35
N ALA A 310 2.76 -5.53 17.92
CA ALA A 310 3.97 -6.35 17.72
C ALA A 310 3.82 -7.79 18.23
N ALA A 311 3.00 -8.01 19.26
CA ALA A 311 2.65 -9.34 19.76
C ALA A 311 1.63 -10.08 18.86
N GLY A 312 1.13 -9.44 17.80
CA GLY A 312 0.19 -10.00 16.83
C GLY A 312 -1.29 -9.79 17.19
N ARG A 313 -1.61 -8.84 18.06
CA ARG A 313 -3.00 -8.43 18.28
C ARG A 313 -3.48 -7.53 17.14
N ASP A 314 -4.76 -7.67 16.80
CA ASP A 314 -5.40 -6.83 15.78
C ASP A 314 -5.72 -5.43 16.33
N GLU A 315 -4.68 -4.63 16.54
CA GLU A 315 -4.84 -3.23 16.99
C GLU A 315 -5.26 -2.30 15.84
N VAL A 316 -5.01 -2.69 14.58
CA VAL A 316 -5.46 -1.98 13.37
C VAL A 316 -6.98 -2.04 13.26
N GLY A 317 -7.58 -3.23 13.32
CA GLY A 317 -9.04 -3.40 13.31
C GLY A 317 -9.72 -2.68 14.49
N ARG A 318 -9.08 -2.69 15.67
CA ARG A 318 -9.54 -1.91 16.84
C ARG A 318 -9.47 -0.40 16.61
N ALA A 319 -8.42 0.10 15.95
CA ALA A 319 -8.30 1.50 15.60
C ALA A 319 -9.36 1.91 14.57
N ALA A 320 -9.55 1.10 13.52
CA ALA A 320 -10.61 1.28 12.54
C ALA A 320 -12.00 1.36 13.20
N TYR A 321 -12.33 0.43 14.10
CA TYR A 321 -13.59 0.50 14.85
C TYR A 321 -13.72 1.78 15.70
N ARG A 322 -12.64 2.23 16.37
CA ARG A 322 -12.67 3.50 17.14
C ARG A 322 -12.97 4.70 16.24
N ILE A 323 -12.40 4.74 15.04
CA ILE A 323 -12.66 5.80 14.05
C ILE A 323 -14.14 5.78 13.66
N LEU A 324 -14.66 4.62 13.27
CA LEU A 324 -16.07 4.47 12.86
C LEU A 324 -17.03 4.82 13.98
N ARG A 325 -16.75 4.41 15.23
CA ARG A 325 -17.55 4.78 16.39
C ARG A 325 -17.62 6.31 16.56
N ARG A 326 -16.48 7.00 16.48
CA ARG A 326 -16.44 8.46 16.58
C ARG A 326 -17.16 9.15 15.42
N ALA A 327 -17.08 8.58 14.21
CA ALA A 327 -17.80 9.03 13.03
C ALA A 327 -19.32 8.92 13.23
N ALA A 328 -19.80 7.80 13.78
CA ALA A 328 -21.21 7.56 14.12
C ALA A 328 -21.73 8.56 15.18
N GLU A 329 -20.92 8.79 16.22
CA GLU A 329 -21.22 9.69 17.33
C GLU A 329 -21.11 11.18 16.95
N GLY A 330 -20.63 11.51 15.74
CA GLY A 330 -20.40 12.89 15.29
C GLY A 330 -19.28 13.62 16.06
N THR A 331 -18.34 12.87 16.64
CA THR A 331 -17.20 13.41 17.42
C THR A 331 -15.89 13.44 16.61
N LEU A 332 -16.00 13.22 15.31
CA LEU A 332 -14.93 13.28 14.33
C LEU A 332 -15.14 14.55 13.50
N GLY A 333 -14.09 15.37 13.29
CA GLY A 333 -14.21 16.56 12.44
C GLY A 333 -14.40 16.16 10.96
N ASP A 334 -15.33 16.82 10.27
CA ASP A 334 -15.90 16.29 9.02
C ASP A 334 -14.94 16.26 7.81
N ASN A 335 -14.01 17.22 7.67
CA ASN A 335 -13.26 17.38 6.41
C ASN A 335 -11.86 16.72 6.40
N GLU A 336 -11.10 16.80 7.49
CA GLU A 336 -9.74 16.22 7.53
C GLU A 336 -9.74 14.72 7.81
N MET A 337 -10.88 14.16 8.20
CA MET A 337 -10.99 12.78 8.66
C MET A 337 -11.62 11.84 7.63
N THR A 338 -12.05 12.36 6.48
CA THR A 338 -12.71 11.61 5.40
C THR A 338 -11.86 10.40 4.96
N ALA A 339 -10.58 10.59 4.70
CA ALA A 339 -9.67 9.50 4.29
C ALA A 339 -9.52 8.43 5.39
N TYR A 340 -9.50 8.83 6.67
CA TYR A 340 -9.41 7.89 7.79
C TYR A 340 -10.71 7.11 7.99
N VAL A 341 -11.87 7.72 7.79
CA VAL A 341 -13.17 7.02 7.80
C VAL A 341 -13.25 6.03 6.64
N ALA A 342 -12.83 6.45 5.44
CA ALA A 342 -12.76 5.59 4.27
C ALA A 342 -11.85 4.38 4.52
N ALA A 343 -10.64 4.60 5.03
CA ALA A 343 -9.70 3.53 5.39
C ALA A 343 -10.26 2.60 6.49
N ALA A 344 -10.95 3.16 7.49
CA ALA A 344 -11.51 2.38 8.58
C ALA A 344 -12.68 1.49 8.15
N VAL A 345 -13.55 1.96 7.25
CA VAL A 345 -14.71 1.18 6.80
C VAL A 345 -14.34 0.08 5.81
N VAL A 346 -13.23 0.21 5.09
CA VAL A 346 -12.69 -0.87 4.23
C VAL A 346 -11.82 -1.87 4.99
N SER A 347 -11.55 -1.64 6.29
CA SER A 347 -10.93 -2.64 7.17
C SER A 347 -11.96 -3.74 7.49
N PRO A 348 -11.70 -5.03 7.16
CA PRO A 348 -12.68 -6.10 7.39
C PRO A 348 -13.08 -6.22 8.87
N ALA A 349 -12.10 -6.16 9.77
CA ALA A 349 -12.35 -6.23 11.22
C ALA A 349 -13.09 -4.99 11.74
N GLY A 350 -12.70 -3.79 11.29
CA GLY A 350 -13.36 -2.54 11.66
C GLY A 350 -14.82 -2.50 11.22
N PHE A 351 -15.09 -2.85 9.96
CA PHE A 351 -16.43 -2.90 9.39
C PHE A 351 -17.32 -3.95 10.06
N ALA A 352 -16.80 -5.17 10.28
CA ALA A 352 -17.55 -6.23 10.94
C ALA A 352 -17.97 -5.84 12.36
N GLU A 353 -17.11 -5.18 13.13
CA GLU A 353 -17.46 -4.70 14.47
C GLU A 353 -18.43 -3.51 14.43
N ALA A 354 -18.26 -2.56 13.49
CA ALA A 354 -19.19 -1.46 13.30
C ALA A 354 -20.60 -1.96 12.95
N ARG A 355 -20.71 -2.93 12.04
CA ARG A 355 -21.99 -3.58 11.69
C ARG A 355 -22.65 -4.26 12.89
N ARG A 356 -21.86 -4.84 13.80
CA ARG A 356 -22.38 -5.49 15.02
C ARG A 356 -22.87 -4.48 16.05
N GLN A 357 -22.10 -3.43 16.31
CA GLN A 357 -22.26 -2.56 17.49
C GLN A 357 -22.88 -1.19 17.20
N LEU A 358 -22.73 -0.67 15.97
CA LEU A 358 -23.07 0.71 15.63
C LEU A 358 -24.29 0.85 14.73
N VAL A 359 -24.91 -0.25 14.32
CA VAL A 359 -26.18 -0.25 13.59
C VAL A 359 -27.30 0.13 14.56
N ASP A 360 -27.65 1.41 14.58
CA ASP A 360 -28.64 2.00 15.49
C ASP A 360 -29.37 3.13 14.75
N PRO A 361 -30.70 3.29 14.90
CA PRO A 361 -31.46 4.36 14.26
C PRO A 361 -30.86 5.76 14.41
N HIS A 362 -30.22 6.07 15.56
CA HIS A 362 -29.62 7.37 15.82
C HIS A 362 -28.38 7.65 14.94
N HIS A 363 -27.75 6.62 14.38
CA HIS A 363 -26.54 6.76 13.55
C HIS A 363 -26.82 6.79 12.05
N ALA A 364 -28.04 6.48 11.58
CA ALA A 364 -28.35 6.37 10.14
C ALA A 364 -27.93 7.63 9.36
N ALA A 365 -28.35 8.81 9.82
CA ALA A 365 -27.99 10.08 9.19
C ALA A 365 -26.49 10.40 9.24
N ALA A 366 -25.75 9.87 10.23
CA ALA A 366 -24.30 10.05 10.27
C ALA A 366 -23.62 9.23 9.16
N TRP A 367 -24.09 8.00 8.93
CA TRP A 367 -23.58 7.14 7.87
C TRP A 367 -23.86 7.69 6.48
N GLU A 368 -25.07 8.19 6.22
CA GLU A 368 -25.41 8.87 4.96
C GLU A 368 -24.50 10.08 4.70
N ARG A 369 -24.23 10.89 5.73
CA ARG A 369 -23.31 12.02 5.61
C ARG A 369 -21.90 11.56 5.23
N TRP A 370 -21.34 10.57 5.91
CA TRP A 370 -19.99 10.08 5.60
C TRP A 370 -19.91 9.41 4.23
N ALA A 371 -20.93 8.65 3.83
CA ALA A 371 -21.00 8.04 2.50
C ALA A 371 -20.88 9.08 1.37
N ALA A 372 -21.48 10.25 1.55
CA ALA A 372 -21.41 11.34 0.58
C ALA A 372 -20.01 11.98 0.45
N LEU A 373 -19.10 11.75 1.41
CA LEU A 373 -17.76 12.36 1.42
C LEU A 373 -16.67 11.42 0.92
N VAL A 374 -16.89 10.10 0.91
CA VAL A 374 -15.86 9.10 0.58
C VAL A 374 -16.07 8.50 -0.81
N PRO A 375 -15.01 7.97 -1.45
CA PRO A 375 -15.14 7.21 -2.69
C PRO A 375 -15.54 5.74 -2.46
N GLU A 376 -15.88 5.04 -3.54
CA GLU A 376 -15.99 3.58 -3.52
C GLU A 376 -14.62 2.92 -3.26
N PRO A 377 -14.58 1.75 -2.58
CA PRO A 377 -15.73 0.98 -2.06
C PRO A 377 -16.20 1.43 -0.66
N ALA A 378 -15.54 2.42 -0.06
CA ALA A 378 -15.89 2.89 1.28
C ALA A 378 -17.32 3.46 1.34
N ARG A 379 -17.77 4.12 0.27
CA ARG A 379 -19.13 4.66 0.15
C ARG A 379 -20.18 3.56 0.30
N GLY A 380 -20.16 2.53 -0.54
CA GLY A 380 -21.16 1.46 -0.49
C GLY A 380 -21.25 0.78 0.89
N ARG A 381 -20.14 0.65 1.60
CA ARG A 381 -20.13 0.12 2.98
C ARG A 381 -20.80 1.05 3.98
N LEU A 382 -20.59 2.35 3.89
CA LEU A 382 -21.27 3.33 4.75
C LEU A 382 -22.76 3.41 4.43
N GLU A 383 -23.14 3.33 3.16
CA GLU A 383 -24.54 3.24 2.73
C GLU A 383 -25.21 2.00 3.32
N LEU A 384 -24.55 0.84 3.29
CA LEU A 384 -25.06 -0.37 3.95
C LEU A 384 -25.25 -0.19 5.46
N LEU A 385 -24.32 0.48 6.16
CA LEU A 385 -24.50 0.80 7.58
C LEU A 385 -25.69 1.76 7.81
N ALA A 386 -25.91 2.72 6.91
CA ALA A 386 -27.06 3.63 6.96
C ALA A 386 -28.37 2.85 6.80
N GLU A 387 -28.48 2.01 5.76
CA GLU A 387 -29.66 1.20 5.48
C GLU A 387 -30.02 0.27 6.63
N LEU A 388 -29.04 -0.47 7.16
CA LEU A 388 -29.24 -1.36 8.30
C LEU A 388 -29.69 -0.59 9.55
N SER A 389 -29.19 0.63 9.74
CA SER A 389 -29.54 1.48 10.88
C SER A 389 -30.97 2.01 10.75
N ALA A 390 -31.37 2.44 9.55
CA ALA A 390 -32.73 2.88 9.25
C ALA A 390 -33.76 1.73 9.38
N ALA A 391 -33.39 0.53 8.93
CA ALA A 391 -34.25 -0.65 9.02
C ALA A 391 -34.56 -1.08 10.47
N ARG A 392 -33.74 -0.71 11.46
CA ARG A 392 -34.05 -0.93 12.89
C ARG A 392 -35.05 0.05 13.47
N ALA A 393 -35.32 1.16 12.77
CA ALA A 393 -36.28 2.17 13.19
C ALA A 393 -37.72 1.86 12.72
N ALA A 394 -37.84 1.07 11.65
CA ALA A 394 -39.09 0.57 11.08
C ALA A 394 -39.55 -0.70 11.81
#